data_AF-A0A150QT07-F1
#
_entry.id   AF-A0A150QT07-F1
#
_cell.length_a   1.000
_cell.length_b   1.000
_cell.length_c   1.000
_cell.angle_alpha   90.00
_cell.angle_beta   90.00
_cell.angle_gamma   90.00
#
_symmetry.space_group_name_H-M   'P 1'
#
loop_
_entity.id
_entity.type
_entity.pdbx_description
1 polymer ?
#
loop_
_entity_poly.entity_id
_entity_poly.type
_entity_poly.pdbx_seq_one_letter_code
_entity_poly.pdbx_strand_id
1 'polypeptide(L)'
;MKKRELGHQLGLAVCAGAALGLSTGCSIEGAPDEALESQSSEIVGGEVAEASPWAVQVFDVRGSTGDFFQCSGSLVAPRWVLTAQHCIADEGETSAVRVGSNTYGQGQRITVDAVEVPSAAADIALLHLTEDADGPFVELAEATSVATGSDATAYGWGSEGTPLVMAPSLKKAILHIDGWYSDEELLGTGVTGSGWSGDSGGPWFVDGRQVAVFSASSGQNGTNLHASLLGVDVARHRAWIDATIAGGPTVHPSNQVVLHDLSNFSGISQGFGIGRYNVADLTIIGNDRASSIRVPAGLRVTVFVNHNFEYGAYVFTSDTNLVAAGSNGVSASPNDVISSLVVSNASDPQLDVVTFYEHADFSGESFALGVGGSYLFGGPWDLRISSVRVPPGFKLTLYDGYFWTSQASRVLTADANLAPLNFDDTTRTFLIERL
;
A
#
# COMPACT_ATOMS: atom_id res chain seq x y z
N MET A 1 36.89 -49.12 -28.27
CA MET A 1 35.87 -48.62 -29.24
C MET A 1 36.29 -47.25 -29.78
N LYS A 2 35.66 -46.78 -30.88
CA LYS A 2 36.03 -45.57 -31.64
C LYS A 2 36.06 -44.31 -30.74
N LYS A 3 37.15 -43.53 -30.64
CA LYS A 3 37.79 -42.57 -31.59
C LYS A 3 36.98 -41.27 -31.83
N ARG A 4 37.59 -40.13 -31.48
CA ARG A 4 37.33 -38.81 -32.11
C ARG A 4 37.82 -38.85 -33.56
N GLU A 5 37.09 -38.24 -34.49
CA GLU A 5 37.65 -37.70 -35.75
C GLU A 5 36.96 -36.36 -36.09
N LEU A 6 37.67 -35.47 -36.79
CA LEU A 6 37.24 -34.11 -37.14
C LEU A 6 37.64 -33.81 -38.60
N GLY A 7 36.68 -33.36 -39.42
CA GLY A 7 36.95 -32.54 -40.62
C GLY A 7 36.81 -33.17 -42.02
N HIS A 8 36.69 -32.26 -43.00
CA HIS A 8 36.81 -32.40 -44.47
C HIS A 8 35.75 -33.27 -45.19
N GLN A 9 35.09 -32.80 -46.26
CA GLN A 9 35.61 -32.20 -47.51
C GLN A 9 34.82 -30.92 -47.90
N LEU A 10 35.38 -29.91 -48.58
CA LEU A 10 35.67 -29.79 -50.03
C LEU A 10 34.51 -30.27 -50.94
N GLY A 11 34.01 -29.51 -51.93
CA GLY A 11 34.36 -28.17 -52.42
C GLY A 11 34.77 -28.17 -53.90
N LEU A 12 33.91 -27.65 -54.78
CA LEU A 12 34.11 -27.39 -56.22
C LEU A 12 32.96 -26.45 -56.69
N ALA A 13 33.02 -25.67 -57.78
CA ALA A 13 34.04 -25.50 -58.81
C ALA A 13 34.14 -24.02 -59.23
N VAL A 14 35.35 -23.46 -59.39
CA VAL A 14 36.02 -23.17 -60.69
C VAL A 14 35.27 -22.21 -61.63
N CYS A 15 35.83 -20.99 -61.74
CA CYS A 15 36.16 -20.39 -63.04
C CYS A 15 37.62 -19.91 -62.99
N ALA A 16 38.40 -20.17 -64.03
CA ALA A 16 39.80 -19.76 -64.13
C ALA A 16 40.04 -19.11 -65.50
N GLY A 17 40.81 -18.02 -65.56
CA GLY A 17 41.11 -17.38 -66.84
C GLY A 17 42.03 -16.16 -66.72
N ALA A 18 43.18 -16.25 -67.40
CA ALA A 18 44.15 -15.20 -67.71
C ALA A 18 44.82 -14.44 -66.53
N ALA A 19 46.15 -14.42 -66.58
CA ALA A 19 46.97 -13.47 -65.83
C ALA A 19 47.50 -12.38 -66.76
N LEU A 20 47.73 -11.18 -66.23
CA LEU A 20 48.83 -10.25 -66.54
C LEU A 20 48.66 -9.03 -65.62
N GLY A 21 49.74 -8.57 -64.98
CA GLY A 21 49.68 -7.47 -64.02
C GLY A 21 50.10 -6.13 -64.62
N LEU A 22 49.65 -5.03 -64.02
CA LEU A 22 50.33 -3.72 -64.03
C LEU A 22 49.79 -2.82 -62.89
N SER A 23 50.42 -1.65 -62.74
CA SER A 23 50.37 -0.79 -61.55
C SER A 23 49.19 0.20 -61.48
N THR A 24 49.09 0.87 -60.33
CA THR A 24 48.46 2.21 -60.07
C THR A 24 46.93 2.33 -60.11
N GLY A 25 46.40 3.11 -59.15
CA GLY A 25 44.98 3.31 -58.85
C GLY A 25 44.79 3.53 -57.34
N CYS A 26 45.32 4.61 -56.77
CA CYS A 26 44.64 5.91 -56.66
C CYS A 26 43.45 5.85 -55.68
N SER A 27 43.70 6.25 -54.42
CA SER A 27 42.66 6.39 -53.40
C SER A 27 41.68 7.49 -53.79
N ILE A 28 40.38 7.21 -53.65
CA ILE A 28 39.33 8.23 -53.73
C ILE A 28 38.86 8.46 -52.29
N GLU A 29 39.11 9.64 -51.75
CA GLU A 29 38.51 10.06 -50.48
C GLU A 29 37.02 10.27 -50.71
N GLY A 30 36.20 9.41 -50.10
CA GLY A 30 34.77 9.66 -50.01
C GLY A 30 34.53 10.88 -49.11
N ALA A 31 33.63 11.78 -49.54
CA ALA A 31 33.07 12.77 -48.63
C ALA A 31 32.40 12.04 -47.45
N PRO A 32 32.37 12.64 -46.24
CA PRO A 32 31.64 12.04 -45.12
C PRO A 32 30.17 11.90 -45.50
N ASP A 33 29.66 10.67 -45.38
CA ASP A 33 28.23 10.38 -45.44
C ASP A 33 27.58 11.08 -44.23
N GLU A 34 26.47 11.80 -44.42
CA GLU A 34 25.81 12.46 -43.30
C GLU A 34 25.20 11.40 -42.38
N ALA A 35 25.69 11.35 -41.14
CA ALA A 35 25.17 10.43 -40.13
C ALA A 35 23.73 10.82 -39.80
N LEU A 36 22.77 10.06 -40.35
CA LEU A 36 21.37 10.13 -39.94
C LEU A 36 21.29 9.91 -38.43
N GLU A 37 20.94 10.98 -37.70
CA GLU A 37 20.87 10.95 -36.25
C GLU A 37 19.82 9.91 -35.80
N SER A 38 20.25 8.97 -34.96
CA SER A 38 19.39 7.94 -34.40
C SER A 38 18.49 8.56 -33.33
N GLN A 39 17.32 9.07 -33.73
CA GLN A 39 16.27 9.44 -32.78
C GLN A 39 15.76 8.19 -32.08
N SER A 40 16.06 8.07 -30.78
CA SER A 40 15.63 6.98 -29.91
C SER A 40 14.54 7.47 -28.96
N SER A 41 13.30 7.37 -29.40
CA SER A 41 12.07 7.62 -28.64
C SER A 41 11.77 6.49 -27.63
N GLU A 42 10.52 6.42 -27.14
CA GLU A 42 9.89 5.32 -26.39
C GLU A 42 10.30 5.17 -24.90
N ILE A 43 9.49 4.93 -23.85
CA ILE A 43 8.04 5.11 -23.61
C ILE A 43 7.18 4.48 -24.72
N VAL A 44 5.91 4.80 -24.89
CA VAL A 44 5.28 4.60 -26.21
C VAL A 44 5.26 5.94 -26.94
N GLY A 45 6.40 6.30 -27.54
CA GLY A 45 6.73 7.64 -28.04
C GLY A 45 7.61 8.46 -27.09
N GLY A 46 7.65 9.78 -27.24
CA GLY A 46 8.43 10.68 -26.39
C GLY A 46 9.94 10.72 -26.69
N GLU A 47 10.71 11.34 -25.79
CA GLU A 47 12.17 11.54 -25.91
C GLU A 47 12.92 11.23 -24.60
N VAL A 48 14.26 11.17 -24.66
CA VAL A 48 15.11 11.03 -23.47
C VAL A 48 15.00 12.27 -22.60
N ALA A 49 14.71 12.08 -21.31
CA ALA A 49 14.64 13.19 -20.37
C ALA A 49 16.03 13.75 -20.04
N GLU A 50 16.12 15.06 -19.88
CA GLU A 50 17.23 15.76 -19.25
C GLU A 50 17.52 15.23 -17.83
N ALA A 51 18.70 15.55 -17.31
CA ALA A 51 19.14 15.10 -15.98
C ALA A 51 18.13 15.51 -14.89
N SER A 52 17.40 14.51 -14.39
CA SER A 52 16.24 14.67 -13.49
C SER A 52 16.51 13.90 -12.19
N PRO A 53 17.47 14.34 -11.35
CA PRO A 53 17.85 13.61 -10.14
C PRO A 53 16.74 13.50 -9.08
N TRP A 54 15.65 14.26 -9.22
CA TRP A 54 14.41 14.12 -8.44
C TRP A 54 13.60 12.87 -8.82
N ALA A 55 13.85 12.24 -9.97
CA ALA A 55 13.07 11.11 -10.47
C ALA A 55 13.45 9.83 -9.72
N VAL A 56 12.44 9.01 -9.42
CA VAL A 56 12.58 7.83 -8.56
C VAL A 56 12.11 6.57 -9.26
N GLN A 57 12.91 5.51 -9.17
CA GLN A 57 12.53 4.15 -9.56
C GLN A 57 12.09 3.39 -8.30
N VAL A 58 10.90 2.79 -8.32
CA VAL A 58 10.30 2.04 -7.19
C VAL A 58 10.40 0.54 -7.46
N PHE A 59 10.86 -0.21 -6.45
CA PHE A 59 11.13 -1.64 -6.54
C PHE A 59 10.51 -2.42 -5.37
N ASP A 60 10.13 -3.66 -5.65
CA ASP A 60 9.88 -4.68 -4.63
C ASP A 60 11.17 -5.41 -4.26
N VAL A 61 11.45 -5.55 -2.96
CA VAL A 61 12.64 -6.22 -2.45
C VAL A 61 12.36 -7.72 -2.29
N ARG A 62 12.40 -8.44 -3.40
CA ARG A 62 12.03 -9.87 -3.48
C ARG A 62 13.16 -10.78 -3.00
N GLY A 63 13.53 -10.66 -1.74
CA GLY A 63 14.41 -11.56 -0.99
C GLY A 63 15.65 -12.06 -1.75
N SER A 64 15.69 -13.34 -2.10
CA SER A 64 16.81 -13.99 -2.79
C SER A 64 16.82 -13.82 -4.31
N THR A 65 15.76 -13.26 -4.92
CA THR A 65 15.70 -12.91 -6.35
C THR A 65 16.13 -11.47 -6.65
N GLY A 66 16.20 -10.61 -5.63
CA GLY A 66 16.67 -9.23 -5.72
C GLY A 66 15.54 -8.19 -5.89
N ASP A 67 15.94 -6.94 -6.13
CA ASP A 67 15.02 -5.82 -6.38
C ASP A 67 14.32 -6.01 -7.74
N PHE A 68 12.98 -6.03 -7.77
CA PHE A 68 12.18 -6.07 -9.00
C PHE A 68 11.53 -4.70 -9.25
N PHE A 69 11.76 -4.09 -10.41
CA PHE A 69 11.20 -2.78 -10.74
C PHE A 69 9.70 -2.87 -10.97
N GLN A 70 8.93 -2.03 -10.28
CA GLN A 70 7.49 -1.90 -10.48
C GLN A 70 7.13 -0.62 -11.22
N CYS A 71 7.66 0.52 -10.76
CA CYS A 71 7.06 1.82 -11.03
C CYS A 71 8.06 2.97 -11.04
N SER A 72 7.62 4.08 -11.62
CA SER A 72 8.24 5.39 -11.54
C SER A 72 7.72 6.18 -10.33
N GLY A 73 8.32 7.34 -10.06
CA GLY A 73 8.01 8.15 -8.88
C GLY A 73 8.82 9.45 -8.86
N SER A 74 8.58 10.24 -7.82
CA SER A 74 9.12 11.61 -7.69
C SER A 74 9.51 11.92 -6.25
N LEU A 75 10.70 12.51 -6.04
CA LEU A 75 11.16 12.92 -4.72
C LEU A 75 10.53 14.28 -4.36
N VAL A 76 9.68 14.30 -3.33
CA VAL A 76 8.90 15.49 -2.91
C VAL A 76 9.46 16.16 -1.64
N ALA A 77 10.27 15.45 -0.86
CA ALA A 77 11.04 15.99 0.26
C ALA A 77 12.25 15.07 0.56
N PRO A 78 13.16 15.40 1.51
CA PRO A 78 14.40 14.65 1.73
C PRO A 78 14.22 13.14 1.98
N ARG A 79 13.07 12.73 2.54
CA ARG A 79 12.74 11.34 2.88
C ARG A 79 11.38 10.90 2.34
N TRP A 80 10.88 11.57 1.31
CA TRP A 80 9.51 11.35 0.82
C TRP A 80 9.45 11.23 -0.69
N VAL A 81 8.93 10.10 -1.16
CA VAL A 81 8.68 9.81 -2.58
C VAL A 81 7.18 9.73 -2.83
N LEU A 82 6.69 10.46 -3.81
CA LEU A 82 5.32 10.38 -4.31
C LEU A 82 5.28 9.44 -5.53
N THR A 83 4.40 8.44 -5.47
CA THR A 83 4.16 7.40 -6.49
C THR A 83 2.68 6.93 -6.42
N ALA A 84 2.29 5.89 -7.16
CA ALA A 84 0.93 5.35 -7.13
C ALA A 84 0.74 4.27 -6.04
N GLN A 85 -0.50 4.01 -5.61
CA GLN A 85 -0.79 3.02 -4.56
C GLN A 85 -0.51 1.59 -5.05
N HIS A 86 -0.88 1.26 -6.29
CA HIS A 86 -0.65 -0.08 -6.86
C HIS A 86 0.84 -0.42 -7.10
N CYS A 87 1.75 0.51 -6.81
CA CYS A 87 3.21 0.34 -6.86
C CYS A 87 3.83 -0.08 -5.52
N ILE A 88 3.03 -0.18 -4.46
CA ILE A 88 3.47 -0.66 -3.14
C ILE A 88 3.63 -2.19 -3.21
N ALA A 89 4.65 -2.73 -2.55
CA ALA A 89 4.96 -4.16 -2.58
C ALA A 89 3.84 -5.04 -1.97
N ASP A 90 3.68 -6.24 -2.54
CA ASP A 90 2.71 -7.27 -2.11
C ASP A 90 2.91 -7.74 -0.64
N GLU A 91 1.91 -8.44 -0.08
CA GLU A 91 1.93 -8.90 1.31
C GLU A 91 3.18 -9.72 1.68
N GLY A 92 3.95 -9.21 2.65
CA GLY A 92 5.18 -9.84 3.14
C GLY A 92 6.47 -9.44 2.39
N GLU A 93 6.36 -8.62 1.35
CA GLU A 93 7.51 -7.96 0.72
C GLU A 93 7.72 -6.55 1.30
N THR A 94 8.77 -5.85 0.85
CA THR A 94 9.05 -4.46 1.25
C THR A 94 9.47 -3.66 0.02
N SER A 95 9.17 -2.36 -0.01
CA SER A 95 9.59 -1.50 -1.11
C SER A 95 11.00 -0.91 -0.89
N ALA A 96 11.70 -0.65 -1.98
CA ALA A 96 12.92 0.15 -2.01
C ALA A 96 12.88 1.11 -3.20
N VAL A 97 13.65 2.19 -3.12
CA VAL A 97 13.71 3.21 -4.16
C VAL A 97 15.14 3.37 -4.69
N ARG A 98 15.27 3.85 -5.92
CA ARG A 98 16.53 4.39 -6.47
C ARG A 98 16.33 5.79 -7.02
N VAL A 99 17.23 6.70 -6.66
CA VAL A 99 17.11 8.15 -6.91
C VAL A 99 18.47 8.76 -7.29
N GLY A 100 18.46 9.96 -7.88
CA GLY A 100 19.68 10.67 -8.28
C GLY A 100 20.29 10.23 -9.63
N SER A 101 19.61 9.38 -10.41
CA SER A 101 20.08 8.96 -11.74
C SER A 101 18.93 8.69 -12.72
N ASN A 102 19.05 9.20 -13.94
CA ASN A 102 18.15 8.84 -15.05
C ASN A 102 18.33 7.37 -15.49
N THR A 103 19.46 6.72 -15.23
CA THR A 103 19.76 5.38 -15.78
C THR A 103 19.04 4.28 -14.98
N TYR A 104 18.40 3.34 -15.69
CA TYR A 104 17.69 2.22 -15.09
C TYR A 104 18.60 1.38 -14.17
N GLY A 105 18.10 1.08 -12.96
CA GLY A 105 18.80 0.35 -11.91
C GLY A 105 19.94 1.11 -11.21
N GLN A 106 20.25 2.35 -11.61
CA GLN A 106 21.31 3.17 -11.00
C GLN A 106 20.73 4.19 -9.99
N GLY A 107 21.62 4.84 -9.23
CA GLY A 107 21.26 5.82 -8.20
C GLY A 107 21.52 5.33 -6.76
N GLN A 108 21.27 6.20 -5.77
CA GLN A 108 21.28 5.82 -4.35
C GLN A 108 20.10 4.88 -4.09
N ARG A 109 20.36 3.67 -3.60
CA ARG A 109 19.30 2.70 -3.23
C ARG A 109 18.93 2.88 -1.76
N ILE A 110 17.70 3.30 -1.49
CA ILE A 110 17.19 3.55 -0.14
C ILE A 110 16.03 2.58 0.16
N THR A 111 15.88 2.16 1.41
CA THR A 111 14.77 1.30 1.85
C THR A 111 13.58 2.16 2.30
N VAL A 112 12.37 1.69 2.02
CA VAL A 112 11.14 2.29 2.54
C VAL A 112 10.84 1.69 3.91
N ASP A 113 10.61 2.53 4.93
CA ASP A 113 10.29 2.10 6.30
C ASP A 113 8.86 2.44 6.76
N ALA A 114 8.14 3.26 5.99
CA ALA A 114 6.69 3.42 6.12
C ALA A 114 6.03 3.80 4.79
N VAL A 115 4.75 3.44 4.66
CA VAL A 115 3.93 3.71 3.47
C VAL A 115 2.63 4.37 3.91
N GLU A 116 2.34 5.51 3.28
CA GLU A 116 1.24 6.41 3.60
C GLU A 116 0.33 6.57 2.38
N VAL A 117 -0.99 6.45 2.58
CA VAL A 117 -2.01 6.61 1.53
C VAL A 117 -3.23 7.38 2.08
N PRO A 118 -3.91 8.23 1.29
CA PRO A 118 -5.00 9.05 1.79
C PRO A 118 -6.31 8.27 1.95
N SER A 119 -6.56 7.28 1.08
CA SER A 119 -7.67 6.34 1.14
C SER A 119 -7.38 5.15 0.22
N ALA A 120 -8.15 4.06 0.35
CA ALA A 120 -8.10 2.93 -0.59
C ALA A 120 -8.78 3.18 -1.96
N ALA A 121 -9.23 4.41 -2.22
CA ALA A 121 -9.94 4.79 -3.45
C ALA A 121 -9.14 5.72 -4.37
N ALA A 122 -7.99 6.22 -3.91
CA ALA A 122 -7.11 7.12 -4.65
C ALA A 122 -5.74 6.45 -4.83
N ASP A 123 -5.35 6.19 -6.08
CA ASP A 123 -4.15 5.44 -6.44
C ASP A 123 -2.87 6.27 -6.29
N ILE A 124 -2.60 6.75 -5.08
CA ILE A 124 -1.53 7.68 -4.73
C ILE A 124 -0.92 7.33 -3.37
N ALA A 125 0.40 7.30 -3.30
CA ALA A 125 1.15 6.87 -2.12
C ALA A 125 2.37 7.75 -1.86
N LEU A 126 2.65 7.97 -0.57
CA LEU A 126 3.88 8.55 -0.07
C LEU A 126 4.71 7.45 0.59
N LEU A 127 5.91 7.22 0.06
CA LEU A 127 6.91 6.31 0.63
C LEU A 127 7.86 7.12 1.52
N HIS A 128 7.96 6.77 2.80
CA HIS A 128 8.96 7.34 3.70
C HIS A 128 10.28 6.56 3.60
N LEU A 129 11.40 7.27 3.68
CA LEU A 129 12.74 6.72 3.47
C LEU A 129 13.57 6.64 4.76
N THR A 130 14.29 5.52 4.92
CA THR A 130 15.18 5.28 6.07
C THR A 130 16.30 6.31 6.21
N GLU A 131 16.73 6.93 5.11
CA GLU A 131 17.77 7.95 5.05
C GLU A 131 17.41 9.05 4.03
N ASP A 132 18.12 10.18 4.12
CA ASP A 132 17.95 11.32 3.22
C ASP A 132 18.42 10.95 1.79
N ALA A 133 17.66 11.40 0.79
CA ALA A 133 17.91 11.15 -0.62
C ALA A 133 18.76 12.24 -1.30
N ASP A 134 19.76 11.83 -2.07
CA ASP A 134 20.60 12.69 -2.91
C ASP A 134 19.82 13.21 -4.14
N GLY A 135 19.06 14.29 -3.96
CA GLY A 135 18.37 14.97 -5.06
C GLY A 135 17.71 16.31 -4.69
N PRO A 136 17.35 17.14 -5.69
CA PRO A 136 16.37 18.20 -5.51
C PRO A 136 14.96 17.59 -5.37
N PHE A 137 14.02 18.39 -4.87
CA PHE A 137 12.62 17.97 -4.74
C PHE A 137 11.75 18.64 -5.82
N VAL A 138 10.69 17.97 -6.24
CA VAL A 138 9.72 18.52 -7.21
C VAL A 138 8.79 19.53 -6.53
N GLU A 139 8.38 20.58 -7.25
CA GLU A 139 7.34 21.50 -6.76
C GLU A 139 5.97 20.92 -7.11
N LEU A 140 5.07 20.80 -6.14
CA LEU A 140 3.73 20.24 -6.34
C LEU A 140 2.72 21.33 -6.74
N ALA A 141 1.61 20.92 -7.36
CA ALA A 141 0.44 21.78 -7.55
C ALA A 141 -0.09 22.32 -6.21
N GLU A 142 -0.69 23.51 -6.19
CA GLU A 142 -1.44 23.98 -5.01
C GLU A 142 -2.81 23.30 -4.95
N ALA A 143 -3.41 23.25 -3.76
CA ALA A 143 -4.80 22.77 -3.59
C ALA A 143 -5.88 23.60 -4.35
N THR A 144 -5.48 24.68 -5.02
CA THR A 144 -6.33 25.51 -5.88
C THR A 144 -5.90 25.50 -7.36
N SER A 145 -4.92 24.66 -7.73
CA SER A 145 -4.50 24.49 -9.12
C SER A 145 -5.58 23.76 -9.93
N VAL A 146 -5.66 24.05 -11.24
CA VAL A 146 -6.53 23.36 -12.19
C VAL A 146 -5.70 23.05 -13.43
N ALA A 147 -5.55 21.76 -13.76
CA ALA A 147 -4.72 21.30 -14.86
C ALA A 147 -5.49 20.94 -16.15
N THR A 148 -6.82 20.90 -16.09
CA THR A 148 -7.68 20.53 -17.23
C THR A 148 -7.60 21.54 -18.37
N GLY A 149 -7.32 21.06 -19.58
CA GLY A 149 -7.10 21.87 -20.79
C GLY A 149 -5.65 22.28 -21.02
N SER A 150 -4.72 21.91 -20.12
CA SER A 150 -3.28 22.13 -20.30
C SER A 150 -2.59 20.93 -20.96
N ASP A 151 -1.52 21.21 -21.69
CA ASP A 151 -0.54 20.18 -22.06
C ASP A 151 0.42 19.96 -20.87
N ALA A 152 0.70 18.70 -20.56
CA ALA A 152 1.57 18.28 -19.46
C ALA A 152 2.71 17.40 -19.95
N THR A 153 3.85 17.45 -19.26
CA THR A 153 5.00 16.56 -19.51
C THR A 153 4.99 15.42 -18.50
N ALA A 154 4.72 14.19 -18.95
CA ALA A 154 4.89 12.98 -18.15
C ALA A 154 6.34 12.49 -18.19
N TYR A 155 6.80 11.84 -17.12
CA TYR A 155 8.11 11.22 -17.02
C TYR A 155 8.01 9.79 -16.46
N GLY A 156 8.86 8.88 -16.95
CA GLY A 156 8.94 7.52 -16.43
C GLY A 156 9.99 6.63 -17.11
N TRP A 157 10.07 5.38 -16.62
CA TRP A 157 10.94 4.30 -17.11
C TRP A 157 10.15 3.13 -17.73
N GLY A 158 8.87 3.33 -18.04
CA GLY A 158 7.98 2.27 -18.51
C GLY A 158 8.36 1.69 -19.87
N SER A 159 7.59 0.68 -20.26
CA SER A 159 7.96 -0.20 -21.36
C SER A 159 8.00 0.49 -22.72
N GLU A 160 9.14 0.36 -23.41
CA GLU A 160 9.39 0.97 -24.73
C GLU A 160 8.58 0.29 -25.87
N GLY A 161 8.08 -0.94 -25.67
CA GLY A 161 7.29 -1.65 -26.69
C GLY A 161 6.92 -3.09 -26.32
N THR A 162 6.56 -3.89 -27.33
CA THR A 162 6.34 -5.35 -27.20
C THR A 162 7.51 -6.14 -27.78
N PRO A 163 8.10 -7.13 -27.07
CA PRO A 163 7.81 -7.56 -25.70
C PRO A 163 8.20 -6.50 -24.66
N LEU A 164 7.64 -6.60 -23.45
CA LEU A 164 7.88 -5.60 -22.41
C LEU A 164 9.37 -5.49 -22.04
N VAL A 165 9.93 -4.29 -22.21
CA VAL A 165 11.32 -3.92 -21.91
C VAL A 165 11.29 -2.50 -21.35
N MET A 166 11.70 -2.34 -20.09
CA MET A 166 11.77 -1.03 -19.42
C MET A 166 12.80 -0.12 -20.09
N ALA A 167 12.50 1.18 -20.15
CA ALA A 167 13.41 2.15 -20.78
C ALA A 167 14.77 2.19 -20.03
N PRO A 168 15.92 2.13 -20.74
CA PRO A 168 17.25 2.08 -20.12
C PRO A 168 17.65 3.41 -19.45
N SER A 169 16.93 4.49 -19.76
CA SER A 169 17.05 5.82 -19.17
C SER A 169 15.65 6.40 -18.98
N LEU A 170 15.49 7.34 -18.06
CA LEU A 170 14.28 8.14 -17.89
C LEU A 170 13.90 8.80 -19.23
N LYS A 171 12.63 8.69 -19.58
CA LYS A 171 12.02 9.28 -20.79
C LYS A 171 10.94 10.26 -20.37
N LYS A 172 10.52 11.11 -21.31
CA LYS A 172 9.41 12.05 -21.14
C LYS A 172 8.56 12.17 -22.39
N ALA A 173 7.28 12.50 -22.22
CA ALA A 173 6.33 12.72 -23.32
C ALA A 173 5.33 13.82 -22.96
N ILE A 174 4.79 14.48 -23.99
CA ILE A 174 3.69 15.43 -23.85
C ILE A 174 2.37 14.68 -23.97
N LEU A 175 1.44 15.01 -23.08
CA LEU A 175 0.03 14.60 -23.08
C LEU A 175 -0.88 15.82 -22.92
N HIS A 176 -2.10 15.77 -23.44
CA HIS A 176 -3.13 16.78 -23.19
C HIS A 176 -4.02 16.33 -22.04
N ILE A 177 -4.35 17.20 -21.09
CA ILE A 177 -5.26 16.87 -19.98
C ILE A 177 -6.69 17.22 -20.40
N ASP A 178 -7.40 16.26 -20.98
CA ASP A 178 -8.76 16.41 -21.52
C ASP A 178 -9.80 16.85 -20.48
N GLY A 179 -9.66 16.43 -19.22
CA GLY A 179 -10.63 16.74 -18.18
C GLY A 179 -10.51 15.87 -16.92
N TRP A 180 -11.64 15.57 -16.30
CA TRP A 180 -11.76 14.66 -15.16
C TRP A 180 -12.31 13.31 -15.61
N TYR A 181 -11.75 12.22 -15.09
CA TYR A 181 -12.31 10.88 -15.22
C TYR A 181 -13.18 10.51 -14.01
N SER A 182 -12.70 10.85 -12.81
CA SER A 182 -13.35 10.56 -11.53
C SER A 182 -13.26 11.77 -10.59
N ASP A 183 -13.64 11.58 -9.32
CA ASP A 183 -13.44 12.58 -8.27
C ASP A 183 -11.99 12.65 -7.75
N GLU A 184 -11.08 11.79 -8.21
CA GLU A 184 -9.65 11.86 -7.83
C GLU A 184 -8.73 11.92 -9.06
N GLU A 185 -9.19 11.50 -10.24
CA GLU A 185 -8.34 11.32 -11.43
C GLU A 185 -8.67 12.30 -12.57
N LEU A 186 -7.59 12.85 -13.14
CA LEU A 186 -7.58 13.54 -14.42
C LEU A 186 -7.56 12.52 -15.57
N LEU A 187 -8.31 12.81 -16.62
CA LEU A 187 -8.21 12.15 -17.92
C LEU A 187 -7.23 12.93 -18.80
N GLY A 188 -6.31 12.22 -19.46
CA GLY A 188 -5.48 12.80 -20.51
C GLY A 188 -5.28 11.87 -21.70
N THR A 189 -4.73 12.40 -22.77
CA THR A 189 -4.44 11.70 -24.03
C THR A 189 -3.02 12.01 -24.49
N GLY A 190 -2.24 10.98 -24.85
CA GLY A 190 -0.86 11.16 -25.31
C GLY A 190 -0.75 11.99 -26.59
N VAL A 191 0.25 12.89 -26.67
CA VAL A 191 0.47 13.81 -27.79
C VAL A 191 1.77 13.49 -28.53
N THR A 192 2.90 13.48 -27.84
CA THR A 192 4.19 13.00 -28.41
C THR A 192 4.53 11.57 -27.98
N GLY A 193 3.80 11.05 -26.99
CA GLY A 193 3.88 9.67 -26.53
C GLY A 193 2.88 9.41 -25.40
N SER A 194 2.82 8.16 -24.96
CA SER A 194 1.94 7.66 -23.91
C SER A 194 2.72 6.79 -22.94
N GLY A 195 2.51 6.99 -21.64
CA GLY A 195 3.00 6.04 -20.62
C GLY A 195 2.32 4.68 -20.71
N TRP A 196 2.97 3.67 -20.11
CA TRP A 196 2.52 2.27 -20.08
C TRP A 196 3.07 1.55 -18.82
N SER A 197 3.21 0.21 -18.85
CA SER A 197 3.71 -0.60 -17.73
C SER A 197 5.08 -0.12 -17.25
N GLY A 198 5.17 0.35 -16.01
CA GLY A 198 6.37 0.93 -15.40
C GLY A 198 6.41 2.47 -15.34
N ASP A 199 5.54 3.16 -16.08
CA ASP A 199 5.31 4.61 -15.94
C ASP A 199 4.32 4.93 -14.81
N SER A 200 3.61 3.93 -14.30
CA SER A 200 2.88 3.96 -13.02
C SER A 200 3.66 4.68 -11.93
N GLY A 201 2.99 5.57 -11.20
CA GLY A 201 3.60 6.46 -10.21
C GLY A 201 4.39 7.65 -10.77
N GLY A 202 4.65 7.68 -12.08
CA GLY A 202 5.39 8.74 -12.76
C GLY A 202 4.69 10.10 -12.73
N PRO A 203 5.41 11.22 -12.54
CA PRO A 203 4.82 12.54 -12.40
C PRO A 203 4.40 13.15 -13.75
N TRP A 204 3.29 13.90 -13.76
CA TRP A 204 2.91 14.80 -14.86
C TRP A 204 3.13 16.24 -14.43
N PHE A 205 3.84 17.04 -15.24
CA PHE A 205 4.16 18.45 -14.95
C PHE A 205 3.44 19.42 -15.86
N VAL A 206 2.89 20.49 -15.28
CA VAL A 206 2.40 21.71 -15.97
C VAL A 206 3.09 22.91 -15.33
N ASP A 207 3.62 23.83 -16.13
CA ASP A 207 4.34 25.04 -15.67
C ASP A 207 5.43 24.78 -14.60
N GLY A 208 6.11 23.64 -14.69
CA GLY A 208 7.17 23.22 -13.76
C GLY A 208 6.68 22.59 -12.46
N ARG A 209 5.36 22.47 -12.26
CA ARG A 209 4.74 21.87 -11.07
C ARG A 209 4.10 20.52 -11.39
N GLN A 210 4.28 19.54 -10.50
CA GLN A 210 3.63 18.25 -10.65
C GLN A 210 2.14 18.39 -10.35
N VAL A 211 1.30 18.10 -11.34
CA VAL A 211 -0.17 18.13 -11.26
C VAL A 211 -0.79 16.75 -11.11
N ALA A 212 -0.10 15.68 -11.53
CA ALA A 212 -0.64 14.33 -11.40
C ALA A 212 0.42 13.25 -11.11
N VAL A 213 -0.09 12.09 -10.69
CA VAL A 213 0.64 10.82 -10.56
C VAL A 213 0.00 9.83 -11.53
N PHE A 214 0.76 9.29 -12.50
CA PHE A 214 0.23 8.34 -13.48
C PHE A 214 -0.29 7.08 -12.78
N SER A 215 -1.57 6.76 -13.00
CA SER A 215 -2.23 5.57 -12.45
C SER A 215 -2.38 4.48 -13.51
N ALA A 216 -3.03 4.79 -14.63
CA ALA A 216 -3.42 3.78 -15.61
C ALA A 216 -3.38 4.27 -17.07
N SER A 217 -3.46 3.33 -18.01
CA SER A 217 -3.63 3.60 -19.44
C SER A 217 -4.71 2.70 -20.05
N SER A 218 -5.39 3.20 -21.07
CA SER A 218 -6.46 2.52 -21.79
C SER A 218 -6.26 2.66 -23.31
N GLY A 219 -6.37 1.54 -24.02
CA GLY A 219 -6.06 1.48 -25.45
C GLY A 219 -4.56 1.46 -25.78
N GLN A 220 -3.69 1.31 -24.79
CA GLN A 220 -2.25 1.10 -25.01
C GLN A 220 -1.94 -0.35 -25.43
N ASN A 221 -1.01 -0.51 -26.36
CA ASN A 221 -0.61 -1.78 -26.96
C ASN A 221 0.92 -1.88 -27.26
N GLY A 222 1.73 -0.92 -26.81
CA GLY A 222 3.15 -0.81 -27.11
C GLY A 222 3.50 -0.06 -28.40
N THR A 223 2.52 0.57 -29.04
CA THR A 223 2.71 1.42 -30.25
C THR A 223 1.76 2.64 -30.31
N ASN A 224 0.77 2.73 -29.42
CA ASN A 224 -0.22 3.80 -29.46
C ASN A 224 0.28 5.07 -28.75
N LEU A 225 0.76 6.05 -29.52
CA LEU A 225 1.21 7.34 -28.98
C LEU A 225 0.06 8.17 -28.35
N HIS A 226 -1.19 7.83 -28.68
CA HIS A 226 -2.40 8.58 -28.36
C HIS A 226 -3.40 7.71 -27.55
N ALA A 227 -2.89 6.85 -26.66
CA ALA A 227 -3.73 6.16 -25.69
C ALA A 227 -4.28 7.15 -24.66
N SER A 228 -5.42 6.79 -24.05
CA SER A 228 -5.99 7.53 -22.93
C SER A 228 -5.29 7.13 -21.63
N LEU A 229 -5.03 8.10 -20.78
CA LEU A 229 -4.25 8.00 -19.55
C LEU A 229 -5.04 8.52 -18.37
N LEU A 230 -4.88 7.89 -17.20
CA LEU A 230 -5.41 8.37 -15.93
C LEU A 230 -4.26 8.82 -15.04
N GLY A 231 -4.40 9.99 -14.43
CA GLY A 231 -3.45 10.53 -13.47
C GLY A 231 -4.18 11.06 -12.25
N VAL A 232 -3.82 10.60 -11.05
CA VAL A 232 -4.43 11.06 -9.79
C VAL A 232 -4.00 12.51 -9.53
N ASP A 233 -4.96 13.40 -9.26
CA ASP A 233 -4.72 14.83 -9.12
C ASP A 233 -3.99 15.18 -7.81
N VAL A 234 -2.81 15.76 -7.97
CA VAL A 234 -1.99 16.23 -6.84
C VAL A 234 -2.66 17.40 -6.11
N ALA A 235 -3.47 18.23 -6.78
CA ALA A 235 -4.12 19.36 -6.13
C ALA A 235 -5.15 18.91 -5.08
N ARG A 236 -6.05 17.98 -5.40
CA ARG A 236 -7.01 17.38 -4.45
C ARG A 236 -6.32 16.77 -3.23
N HIS A 237 -5.22 16.04 -3.43
CA HIS A 237 -4.49 15.39 -2.34
C HIS A 237 -3.48 16.28 -1.61
N ARG A 238 -3.22 17.52 -2.08
CA ARG A 238 -2.13 18.37 -1.58
C ARG A 238 -2.16 18.60 -0.07
N ALA A 239 -3.36 18.77 0.51
CA ALA A 239 -3.53 18.97 1.95
C ALA A 239 -3.17 17.74 2.80
N TRP A 240 -3.32 16.52 2.25
CA TRP A 240 -2.80 15.30 2.89
C TRP A 240 -1.28 15.21 2.71
N ILE A 241 -0.77 15.44 1.50
CA ILE A 241 0.68 15.40 1.21
C ILE A 241 1.47 16.34 2.14
N ASP A 242 1.06 17.61 2.23
CA ASP A 242 1.72 18.59 3.11
C ASP A 242 1.66 18.17 4.60
N ALA A 243 0.54 17.58 5.05
CA ALA A 243 0.36 17.15 6.43
C ALA A 243 1.21 15.92 6.78
N THR A 244 1.28 14.91 5.91
CA THR A 244 2.13 13.73 6.07
C THR A 244 3.62 14.09 6.01
N ILE A 245 4.04 14.94 5.06
CA ILE A 245 5.43 15.37 4.96
C ILE A 245 5.87 16.17 6.19
N ALA A 246 5.04 17.10 6.69
CA ALA A 246 5.36 17.91 7.86
C ALA A 246 5.22 17.14 9.20
N GLY A 247 4.36 16.13 9.24
CA GLY A 247 4.07 15.31 10.42
C GLY A 247 4.98 14.08 10.60
N GLY A 248 5.62 13.62 9.53
CA GLY A 248 6.26 12.30 9.47
C GLY A 248 5.24 11.18 9.21
N PRO A 249 5.70 9.93 9.04
CA PRO A 249 4.90 8.76 8.62
C PRO A 249 3.98 8.21 9.73
N THR A 250 3.13 9.10 10.25
CA THR A 250 2.28 8.89 11.41
C THR A 250 1.06 9.82 11.45
N VAL A 251 1.05 10.92 10.68
CA VAL A 251 -0.01 11.96 10.74
C VAL A 251 -1.11 11.66 9.72
N HIS A 252 -1.90 10.64 10.07
CA HIS A 252 -3.22 10.44 9.48
C HIS A 252 -4.20 11.53 9.97
N PRO A 253 -5.32 11.77 9.26
CA PRO A 253 -6.34 12.73 9.70
C PRO A 253 -6.80 12.50 11.14
N SER A 254 -6.95 13.57 11.92
CA SER A 254 -7.26 13.53 13.36
C SER A 254 -8.62 12.92 13.73
N ASN A 255 -9.40 12.50 12.74
CA ASN A 255 -10.67 11.80 12.82
C ASN A 255 -10.60 10.33 12.34
N GLN A 256 -9.40 9.76 12.16
CA GLN A 256 -9.20 8.37 11.76
C GLN A 256 -8.35 7.58 12.77
N VAL A 257 -8.79 6.37 13.09
CA VAL A 257 -7.99 5.33 13.75
C VAL A 257 -7.09 4.67 12.72
N VAL A 258 -5.87 4.30 13.08
CA VAL A 258 -4.87 3.80 12.14
C VAL A 258 -4.39 2.44 12.57
N LEU A 259 -4.41 1.45 11.69
CA LEU A 259 -3.66 0.21 11.88
C LEU A 259 -2.33 0.31 11.13
N HIS A 260 -1.26 -0.24 11.71
CA HIS A 260 0.06 -0.37 11.09
C HIS A 260 0.52 -1.84 11.14
N ASP A 261 1.12 -2.35 10.06
CA ASP A 261 1.54 -3.75 9.96
C ASP A 261 2.82 -4.08 10.75
N LEU A 262 3.55 -3.06 11.21
CA LEU A 262 4.70 -3.21 12.11
C LEU A 262 4.44 -2.59 13.49
N SER A 263 5.26 -2.98 14.46
CA SER A 263 5.31 -2.35 15.79
C SER A 263 5.95 -0.96 15.74
N ASN A 264 5.54 -0.09 16.66
CA ASN A 264 5.97 1.31 16.78
C ASN A 264 5.45 2.23 15.65
N PHE A 265 4.31 1.88 15.07
CA PHE A 265 3.55 2.72 14.14
C PHE A 265 4.31 3.05 12.84
N SER A 266 4.91 2.02 12.23
CA SER A 266 5.66 2.09 10.97
C SER A 266 5.21 0.98 10.01
N GLY A 267 5.82 0.89 8.82
CA GLY A 267 5.42 -0.06 7.79
C GLY A 267 4.20 0.41 6.98
N ILE A 268 3.40 -0.54 6.50
CA ILE A 268 2.16 -0.28 5.78
C ILE A 268 1.08 0.15 6.77
N SER A 269 0.42 1.27 6.47
CA SER A 269 -0.61 1.88 7.32
C SER A 269 -1.97 1.89 6.64
N GLN A 270 -3.06 1.84 7.42
CA GLN A 270 -4.40 2.11 6.92
C GLN A 270 -5.23 2.90 7.93
N GLY A 271 -5.82 4.01 7.47
CA GLY A 271 -6.73 4.87 8.23
C GLY A 271 -8.20 4.47 8.10
N PHE A 272 -8.93 4.54 9.21
CA PHE A 272 -10.34 4.17 9.37
C PHE A 272 -11.09 5.27 10.12
N GLY A 273 -12.04 5.94 9.46
CA GLY A 273 -12.92 6.93 10.08
C GLY A 273 -13.96 6.29 11.02
N ILE A 274 -14.91 7.06 11.55
CA ILE A 274 -16.04 6.50 12.31
C ILE A 274 -16.87 5.58 11.40
N GLY A 275 -17.01 4.31 11.77
CA GLY A 275 -17.57 3.28 10.89
C GLY A 275 -17.42 1.86 11.44
N ARG A 276 -17.85 0.87 10.65
CA ARG A 276 -17.70 -0.57 10.94
C ARG A 276 -17.07 -1.22 9.71
N TYR A 277 -15.90 -1.82 9.87
CA TYR A 277 -15.02 -2.31 8.81
C TYR A 277 -14.72 -3.80 9.01
N ASN A 278 -14.84 -4.58 7.95
CA ASN A 278 -14.69 -6.03 7.94
C ASN A 278 -13.43 -6.42 7.12
N VAL A 279 -13.15 -7.72 6.99
CA VAL A 279 -11.97 -8.22 6.23
C VAL A 279 -11.84 -7.64 4.82
N ALA A 280 -12.95 -7.39 4.13
CA ALA A 280 -12.97 -6.81 2.78
C ALA A 280 -12.63 -5.31 2.74
N ASP A 281 -12.60 -4.62 3.89
CA ASP A 281 -12.24 -3.21 4.01
C ASP A 281 -10.77 -3.01 4.42
N LEU A 282 -10.04 -4.07 4.81
CA LEU A 282 -8.61 -4.06 5.16
C LEU A 282 -7.69 -4.05 3.92
N THR A 283 -8.08 -3.29 2.89
CA THR A 283 -7.55 -3.34 1.52
C THR A 283 -6.12 -2.85 1.34
N ILE A 284 -5.55 -2.14 2.33
CA ILE A 284 -4.19 -1.62 2.29
C ILE A 284 -3.28 -2.39 3.25
N ILE A 285 -3.69 -2.53 4.52
CA ILE A 285 -2.87 -3.21 5.54
C ILE A 285 -2.86 -4.73 5.39
N GLY A 286 -3.92 -5.31 4.82
CA GLY A 286 -4.12 -6.75 4.76
C GLY A 286 -4.78 -7.32 6.02
N ASN A 287 -5.31 -8.53 5.89
CA ASN A 287 -6.00 -9.22 6.97
C ASN A 287 -4.99 -9.86 7.95
N ASP A 288 -5.25 -9.79 9.26
CA ASP A 288 -4.41 -10.41 10.29
C ASP A 288 -2.94 -9.93 10.26
N ARG A 289 -2.68 -8.68 9.85
CA ARG A 289 -1.33 -8.08 9.77
C ARG A 289 -1.02 -6.97 10.78
N ALA A 290 -2.02 -6.44 11.49
CA ALA A 290 -1.82 -5.28 12.35
C ALA A 290 -0.97 -5.61 13.60
N SER A 291 0.15 -4.90 13.77
CA SER A 291 1.08 -5.00 14.91
C SER A 291 1.13 -3.75 15.79
N SER A 292 0.62 -2.60 15.31
CA SER A 292 0.34 -1.44 16.17
C SER A 292 -0.85 -0.62 15.68
N ILE A 293 -1.44 0.18 16.58
CA ILE A 293 -2.67 0.93 16.34
C ILE A 293 -2.56 2.36 16.90
N ARG A 294 -2.90 3.39 16.11
CA ARG A 294 -3.07 4.77 16.59
C ARG A 294 -4.55 5.10 16.78
N VAL A 295 -4.86 5.82 17.84
CA VAL A 295 -6.24 6.19 18.20
C VAL A 295 -6.27 7.67 18.62
N PRO A 296 -6.72 8.59 17.75
CA PRO A 296 -6.83 10.00 18.08
C PRO A 296 -7.68 10.29 19.31
N ALA A 297 -7.30 11.32 20.06
CA ALA A 297 -8.02 11.75 21.24
C ALA A 297 -9.48 12.11 20.92
N GLY A 298 -10.41 11.43 21.57
CA GLY A 298 -11.86 11.55 21.32
C GLY A 298 -12.46 10.40 20.51
N LEU A 299 -11.65 9.52 19.92
CA LEU A 299 -12.10 8.28 19.29
C LEU A 299 -11.87 7.05 20.20
N ARG A 300 -12.61 5.99 19.89
CA ARG A 300 -12.47 4.66 20.46
C ARG A 300 -12.66 3.63 19.35
N VAL A 301 -11.72 2.70 19.25
CA VAL A 301 -11.84 1.53 18.37
C VAL A 301 -12.07 0.27 19.18
N THR A 302 -12.95 -0.60 18.67
CA THR A 302 -13.06 -2.00 19.08
C THR A 302 -12.57 -2.85 17.93
N VAL A 303 -11.50 -3.61 18.12
CA VAL A 303 -10.95 -4.55 17.12
C VAL A 303 -11.35 -5.98 17.48
N PHE A 304 -11.54 -6.82 16.47
CA PHE A 304 -12.01 -8.20 16.60
C PHE A 304 -11.03 -9.17 15.93
N VAL A 305 -10.81 -10.30 16.60
CA VAL A 305 -9.91 -11.41 16.19
C VAL A 305 -10.51 -12.24 15.04
N ASN A 306 -11.81 -12.06 14.77
CA ASN A 306 -12.49 -12.64 13.61
C ASN A 306 -13.12 -11.54 12.75
N HIS A 307 -13.43 -11.90 11.50
CA HIS A 307 -14.32 -11.15 10.63
C HIS A 307 -15.75 -11.10 11.22
N ASN A 308 -16.63 -10.27 10.64
CA ASN A 308 -18.02 -10.07 11.08
C ASN A 308 -18.22 -9.57 12.53
N PHE A 309 -17.18 -8.99 13.17
CA PHE A 309 -17.27 -8.42 14.52
C PHE A 309 -17.57 -9.48 15.61
N GLU A 310 -17.02 -10.68 15.44
CA GLU A 310 -17.25 -11.85 16.31
C GLU A 310 -16.04 -12.20 17.19
N TYR A 311 -16.28 -13.00 18.23
CA TYR A 311 -15.27 -13.57 19.15
C TYR A 311 -14.35 -12.55 19.82
N GLY A 312 -13.04 -12.80 19.84
CA GLY A 312 -12.06 -12.10 20.68
C GLY A 312 -12.02 -10.61 20.37
N ALA A 313 -12.20 -9.75 21.38
CA ALA A 313 -12.28 -8.31 21.16
C ALA A 313 -11.40 -7.50 22.11
N TYR A 314 -10.83 -6.40 21.59
CA TYR A 314 -10.02 -5.46 22.34
C TYR A 314 -10.49 -4.03 22.06
N VAL A 315 -10.48 -3.18 23.08
CA VAL A 315 -10.95 -1.79 23.00
C VAL A 315 -9.78 -0.85 23.27
N PHE A 316 -9.49 0.06 22.35
CA PHE A 316 -8.41 1.03 22.46
C PHE A 316 -8.94 2.46 22.37
N THR A 317 -8.39 3.35 23.21
CA THR A 317 -8.68 4.80 23.26
C THR A 317 -7.39 5.65 23.21
N SER A 318 -6.27 5.03 22.89
CA SER A 318 -4.94 5.66 22.73
C SER A 318 -4.02 4.75 21.93
N ASP A 319 -2.99 5.35 21.32
CA ASP A 319 -1.93 4.65 20.58
C ASP A 319 -1.32 3.47 21.37
N THR A 320 -1.26 2.30 20.74
CA THR A 320 -0.90 1.02 21.38
C THR A 320 -0.08 0.14 20.42
N ASN A 321 1.02 -0.44 20.90
CA ASN A 321 1.68 -1.58 20.25
C ASN A 321 0.88 -2.85 20.62
N LEU A 322 0.39 -3.61 19.63
CA LEU A 322 -0.59 -4.67 19.89
C LEU A 322 0.02 -5.86 20.65
N VAL A 323 1.33 -6.13 20.50
CA VAL A 323 2.11 -7.04 21.36
C VAL A 323 1.94 -6.70 22.85
N ALA A 324 1.87 -5.41 23.19
CA ALA A 324 1.78 -4.95 24.58
C ALA A 324 0.36 -5.01 25.16
N ALA A 325 -0.68 -5.20 24.34
CA ALA A 325 -2.02 -5.50 24.81
C ALA A 325 -2.12 -6.94 25.35
N GLY A 326 -1.36 -7.88 24.78
CA GLY A 326 -1.27 -9.26 25.23
C GLY A 326 -2.58 -10.03 25.14
N SER A 327 -2.63 -11.21 25.79
CA SER A 327 -3.86 -12.00 25.91
C SER A 327 -4.67 -11.56 27.13
N ASN A 328 -5.97 -11.33 26.95
CA ASN A 328 -6.93 -11.08 28.04
C ASN A 328 -7.33 -12.35 28.84
N GLY A 329 -6.67 -13.49 28.59
CA GLY A 329 -6.93 -14.77 29.27
C GLY A 329 -8.10 -15.58 28.70
N VAL A 330 -8.85 -15.04 27.72
CA VAL A 330 -9.92 -15.73 26.98
C VAL A 330 -9.69 -15.67 25.45
N SER A 331 -9.01 -14.63 24.98
CA SER A 331 -8.66 -14.38 23.58
C SER A 331 -7.14 -14.43 23.37
N ALA A 332 -6.69 -14.71 22.14
CA ALA A 332 -5.30 -14.49 21.75
C ALA A 332 -4.91 -13.00 21.84
N SER A 333 -3.61 -12.70 21.78
CA SER A 333 -3.11 -11.32 21.58
C SER A 333 -3.72 -10.72 20.31
N PRO A 334 -4.07 -9.42 20.26
CA PRO A 334 -4.59 -8.79 19.05
C PRO A 334 -3.50 -8.47 18.00
N ASN A 335 -2.24 -8.81 18.26
CA ASN A 335 -1.15 -8.67 17.31
C ASN A 335 -1.29 -9.70 16.18
N ASP A 336 -1.25 -9.25 14.93
CA ASP A 336 -1.24 -10.09 13.71
C ASP A 336 -2.45 -11.05 13.62
N VAL A 337 -3.62 -10.61 14.12
CA VAL A 337 -4.89 -11.38 14.07
C VAL A 337 -6.15 -10.50 13.97
N ILE A 338 -6.04 -9.21 13.59
CA ILE A 338 -7.22 -8.34 13.45
C ILE A 338 -7.85 -8.52 12.07
N SER A 339 -9.10 -8.99 12.05
CA SER A 339 -9.87 -9.22 10.82
C SER A 339 -11.14 -8.35 10.69
N SER A 340 -11.54 -7.62 11.75
CA SER A 340 -12.57 -6.56 11.66
C SER A 340 -12.47 -5.54 12.79
N LEU A 341 -13.01 -4.33 12.59
CA LEU A 341 -12.99 -3.25 13.59
C LEU A 341 -14.21 -2.31 13.52
N VAL A 342 -14.55 -1.70 14.65
CA VAL A 342 -15.56 -0.65 14.78
C VAL A 342 -14.91 0.59 15.39
N VAL A 343 -15.01 1.72 14.70
CA VAL A 343 -14.52 3.03 15.16
C VAL A 343 -15.71 3.88 15.56
N SER A 344 -15.63 4.46 16.76
CA SER A 344 -16.70 5.20 17.44
C SER A 344 -16.12 6.42 18.16
N ASN A 345 -16.96 7.33 18.66
CA ASN A 345 -16.50 8.36 19.58
C ASN A 345 -16.19 7.71 20.94
N ALA A 346 -15.19 8.21 21.66
CA ALA A 346 -14.89 7.77 23.02
C ALA A 346 -16.04 8.07 24.01
N SER A 347 -16.91 9.02 23.68
CA SER A 347 -18.14 9.36 24.42
C SER A 347 -19.30 8.40 24.17
N ASP A 348 -19.27 7.61 23.10
CA ASP A 348 -20.38 6.70 22.79
C ASP A 348 -20.42 5.57 23.83
N PRO A 349 -21.61 5.09 24.24
CA PRO A 349 -21.68 3.90 25.09
C PRO A 349 -20.96 2.71 24.44
N GLN A 350 -20.60 1.72 25.25
CA GLN A 350 -19.99 0.49 24.72
C GLN A 350 -21.10 -0.30 24.01
N LEU A 351 -21.10 -0.28 22.67
CA LEU A 351 -22.23 -0.77 21.85
C LEU A 351 -21.98 -2.10 21.13
N ASP A 352 -20.73 -2.50 20.94
CA ASP A 352 -20.37 -3.60 20.03
C ASP A 352 -19.85 -4.87 20.72
N VAL A 353 -19.63 -4.83 22.03
CA VAL A 353 -19.04 -5.93 22.83
C VAL A 353 -19.67 -6.03 24.22
N VAL A 354 -19.80 -7.27 24.70
CA VAL A 354 -20.06 -7.57 26.12
C VAL A 354 -18.74 -7.52 26.88
N THR A 355 -18.72 -6.92 28.07
CA THR A 355 -17.53 -6.88 28.94
C THR A 355 -17.79 -7.55 30.27
N PHE A 356 -16.87 -8.41 30.69
CA PHE A 356 -16.93 -9.16 31.94
C PHE A 356 -15.88 -8.62 32.91
N TYR A 357 -16.21 -8.59 34.20
CA TYR A 357 -15.40 -7.98 35.25
C TYR A 357 -15.16 -8.95 36.40
N GLU A 358 -13.95 -8.87 36.96
CA GLU A 358 -13.51 -9.66 38.12
C GLU A 358 -14.26 -9.32 39.41
N HIS A 359 -14.78 -8.10 39.53
CA HIS A 359 -15.47 -7.64 40.74
C HIS A 359 -16.84 -7.05 40.41
N ALA A 360 -17.64 -6.84 41.46
CA ALA A 360 -18.88 -6.08 41.39
C ALA A 360 -18.63 -4.62 40.93
N ASP A 361 -19.72 -3.97 40.51
CA ASP A 361 -19.76 -2.57 40.11
C ASP A 361 -18.80 -2.22 38.96
N PHE A 362 -18.56 -3.20 38.08
CA PHE A 362 -17.79 -3.10 36.83
C PHE A 362 -16.32 -2.70 37.07
N SER A 363 -15.67 -3.42 37.99
CA SER A 363 -14.31 -3.14 38.48
C SER A 363 -13.43 -4.41 38.57
N GLY A 364 -12.15 -4.24 38.94
CA GLY A 364 -11.13 -5.31 38.90
C GLY A 364 -10.52 -5.48 37.50
N GLU A 365 -9.92 -6.64 37.21
CA GLU A 365 -9.59 -7.01 35.83
C GLU A 365 -10.86 -7.14 34.96
N SER A 366 -10.71 -7.07 33.63
CA SER A 366 -11.83 -7.26 32.70
C SER A 366 -11.41 -7.80 31.34
N PHE A 367 -12.35 -8.39 30.61
CA PHE A 367 -12.20 -8.77 29.20
C PHE A 367 -13.46 -8.48 28.40
N ALA A 368 -13.32 -8.21 27.10
CA ALA A 368 -14.42 -7.91 26.19
C ALA A 368 -14.52 -8.94 25.06
N LEU A 369 -15.74 -9.21 24.57
CA LEU A 369 -16.02 -10.12 23.46
C LEU A 369 -17.17 -9.64 22.59
N GLY A 370 -17.09 -9.93 21.29
CA GLY A 370 -18.18 -9.78 20.33
C GLY A 370 -19.22 -10.90 20.43
N VAL A 371 -19.99 -11.10 19.37
CA VAL A 371 -20.91 -12.24 19.23
C VAL A 371 -20.12 -13.56 19.21
N GLY A 372 -20.63 -14.61 19.86
CA GLY A 372 -19.96 -15.91 20.00
C GLY A 372 -20.09 -16.48 21.41
N GLY A 373 -19.39 -17.59 21.68
CA GLY A 373 -19.37 -18.21 23.01
C GLY A 373 -18.01 -18.82 23.33
N SER A 374 -17.69 -18.98 24.61
CA SER A 374 -16.41 -19.54 25.05
C SER A 374 -16.51 -20.37 26.33
N TYR A 375 -15.41 -21.07 26.63
CA TYR A 375 -15.24 -22.00 27.73
C TYR A 375 -14.12 -21.48 28.64
N LEU A 376 -14.41 -21.28 29.93
CA LEU A 376 -13.47 -20.70 30.89
C LEU A 376 -12.72 -21.76 31.73
N PHE A 377 -13.16 -23.02 31.70
CA PHE A 377 -12.65 -24.13 32.51
C PHE A 377 -11.12 -24.19 32.62
N GLY A 378 -10.59 -24.03 33.84
CA GLY A 378 -9.16 -24.08 34.14
C GLY A 378 -8.33 -22.90 33.63
N GLY A 379 -8.96 -21.89 32.99
CA GLY A 379 -8.34 -20.62 32.63
C GLY A 379 -8.39 -19.59 33.76
N PRO A 380 -7.79 -18.40 33.57
CA PRO A 380 -7.71 -17.34 34.59
C PRO A 380 -9.05 -16.62 34.89
N TRP A 381 -10.15 -17.08 34.27
CA TRP A 381 -11.50 -16.55 34.39
C TRP A 381 -12.53 -17.59 34.85
N ASP A 382 -12.11 -18.85 35.08
CA ASP A 382 -12.96 -19.90 35.62
C ASP A 382 -13.45 -19.51 37.02
N LEU A 383 -14.77 -19.39 37.22
CA LEU A 383 -15.36 -18.97 38.51
C LEU A 383 -14.86 -17.60 39.04
N ARG A 384 -14.63 -16.61 38.15
CA ARG A 384 -14.05 -15.29 38.51
C ARG A 384 -14.85 -14.08 38.00
N ILE A 385 -16.12 -14.23 37.66
CA ILE A 385 -16.94 -13.14 37.10
C ILE A 385 -18.01 -12.76 38.11
N SER A 386 -17.99 -11.50 38.57
CA SER A 386 -18.96 -10.95 39.53
C SER A 386 -19.80 -9.79 38.96
N SER A 387 -19.40 -9.16 37.84
CA SER A 387 -20.27 -8.24 37.09
C SER A 387 -20.01 -8.23 35.58
N VAL A 388 -21.00 -7.77 34.81
CA VAL A 388 -20.98 -7.74 33.34
C VAL A 388 -21.67 -6.49 32.78
N ARG A 389 -21.12 -5.91 31.71
CA ARG A 389 -21.79 -4.91 30.87
C ARG A 389 -22.34 -5.56 29.61
N VAL A 390 -23.60 -5.31 29.29
CA VAL A 390 -24.32 -5.91 28.16
C VAL A 390 -25.00 -4.80 27.36
N PRO A 391 -24.52 -4.50 26.14
CA PRO A 391 -25.07 -3.42 25.35
C PRO A 391 -26.54 -3.60 24.95
N PRO A 392 -27.28 -2.51 24.67
CA PRO A 392 -28.56 -2.58 23.98
C PRO A 392 -28.42 -3.35 22.65
N GLY A 393 -29.32 -4.30 22.39
CA GLY A 393 -29.26 -5.17 21.21
C GLY A 393 -28.38 -6.42 21.39
N PHE A 394 -27.86 -6.69 22.59
CA PHE A 394 -27.17 -7.93 22.93
C PHE A 394 -27.92 -8.73 23.98
N LYS A 395 -27.75 -10.05 23.93
CA LYS A 395 -28.21 -11.02 24.92
C LYS A 395 -27.04 -11.90 25.33
N LEU A 396 -26.67 -11.83 26.60
CA LEU A 396 -25.68 -12.67 27.23
C LEU A 396 -26.38 -13.79 28.00
N THR A 397 -26.02 -15.05 27.72
CA THR A 397 -26.41 -16.21 28.53
C THR A 397 -25.19 -16.77 29.25
N LEU A 398 -25.21 -16.77 30.58
CA LEU A 398 -24.18 -17.33 31.46
C LEU A 398 -24.57 -18.75 31.91
N TYR A 399 -23.60 -19.65 32.07
CA TYR A 399 -23.80 -21.05 32.50
C TYR A 399 -22.79 -21.48 33.58
N ASP A 400 -23.25 -22.30 34.54
CA ASP A 400 -22.47 -22.84 35.66
C ASP A 400 -21.57 -24.04 35.29
N GLY A 401 -21.63 -24.45 34.02
CA GLY A 401 -20.89 -25.54 33.41
C GLY A 401 -20.98 -25.45 31.89
N TYR A 402 -20.81 -26.56 31.18
CA TYR A 402 -21.04 -26.61 29.73
C TYR A 402 -22.51 -26.29 29.41
N PHE A 403 -22.76 -25.49 28.37
CA PHE A 403 -24.12 -25.04 28.01
C PHE A 403 -25.13 -26.18 27.72
N TRP A 404 -24.65 -27.41 27.48
CA TRP A 404 -25.49 -28.60 27.26
C TRP A 404 -25.68 -29.49 28.51
N THR A 405 -25.03 -29.18 29.64
CA THR A 405 -25.21 -29.91 30.94
C THR A 405 -25.35 -28.99 32.16
N SER A 406 -25.30 -27.68 31.99
CA SER A 406 -25.42 -26.68 33.06
C SER A 406 -26.65 -26.92 33.95
N GLN A 407 -26.48 -26.84 35.27
CA GLN A 407 -27.60 -26.96 36.22
C GLN A 407 -28.28 -25.60 36.45
N ALA A 408 -27.55 -24.50 36.24
CA ALA A 408 -28.05 -23.14 36.32
C ALA A 408 -27.51 -22.26 35.18
N SER A 409 -28.36 -21.35 34.71
CA SER A 409 -28.01 -20.30 33.75
C SER A 409 -28.67 -18.96 34.09
N ARG A 410 -28.18 -17.87 33.51
CA ARG A 410 -28.79 -16.53 33.58
C ARG A 410 -28.78 -15.89 32.20
N VAL A 411 -29.89 -15.27 31.80
CA VAL A 411 -30.00 -14.47 30.58
C VAL A 411 -30.05 -13.00 30.95
N LEU A 412 -29.19 -12.19 30.31
CA LEU A 412 -28.97 -10.78 30.60
C LEU A 412 -29.02 -9.98 29.30
N THR A 413 -29.68 -8.82 29.33
CA THR A 413 -29.83 -7.89 28.18
C THR A 413 -29.56 -6.43 28.58
N ALA A 414 -28.85 -6.25 29.70
CA ALA A 414 -28.41 -4.99 30.29
C ALA A 414 -27.32 -5.28 31.33
N ASP A 415 -26.57 -4.25 31.72
CA ASP A 415 -25.52 -4.31 32.75
C ASP A 415 -26.03 -4.90 34.08
N ALA A 416 -25.24 -5.79 34.70
CA ALA A 416 -25.62 -6.49 35.93
C ALA A 416 -24.43 -6.87 36.84
N ASN A 417 -24.63 -6.71 38.15
CA ASN A 417 -23.88 -7.46 39.18
C ASN A 417 -24.50 -8.85 39.34
N LEU A 418 -23.69 -9.89 39.56
CA LEU A 418 -24.14 -11.28 39.54
C LEU A 418 -24.53 -11.86 40.92
N ALA A 419 -24.00 -11.32 42.03
CA ALA A 419 -24.41 -11.65 43.39
C ALA A 419 -25.94 -11.54 43.62
N PRO A 420 -26.63 -10.44 43.26
CA PRO A 420 -28.09 -10.33 43.39
C PRO A 420 -28.87 -11.38 42.58
N LEU A 421 -28.25 -11.98 41.57
CA LEU A 421 -28.83 -13.00 40.71
C LEU A 421 -28.48 -14.42 41.19
N ASN A 422 -27.73 -14.57 42.28
CA ASN A 422 -27.13 -15.83 42.74
C ASN A 422 -26.33 -16.50 41.60
N PHE A 423 -25.40 -15.74 41.00
CA PHE A 423 -24.52 -16.22 39.92
C PHE A 423 -23.10 -15.61 39.98
N ASP A 424 -22.75 -14.95 41.09
CA ASP A 424 -21.38 -14.50 41.38
C ASP A 424 -20.41 -15.68 41.30
N ASP A 425 -19.25 -15.47 40.68
CA ASP A 425 -18.13 -16.41 40.66
C ASP A 425 -18.54 -17.85 40.25
N THR A 426 -19.60 -17.94 39.43
CA THR A 426 -20.25 -19.20 39.04
C THR A 426 -20.06 -19.53 37.55
N THR A 427 -19.80 -18.52 36.72
CA THR A 427 -19.71 -18.68 35.25
C THR A 427 -18.53 -19.58 34.84
N ARG A 428 -18.83 -20.59 34.01
CA ARG A 428 -17.85 -21.48 33.38
C ARG A 428 -17.93 -21.53 31.85
N THR A 429 -19.11 -21.30 31.28
CA THR A 429 -19.28 -21.01 29.85
C THR A 429 -20.32 -19.90 29.67
N PHE A 430 -20.33 -19.28 28.50
CA PHE A 430 -21.32 -18.27 28.13
C PHE A 430 -21.56 -18.26 26.62
N LEU A 431 -22.67 -17.63 26.23
CA LEU A 431 -23.05 -17.36 24.85
C LEU A 431 -23.52 -15.90 24.74
N ILE A 432 -22.96 -15.16 23.78
CA ILE A 432 -23.30 -13.78 23.43
C ILE A 432 -23.98 -13.82 22.07
N GLU A 433 -25.24 -13.36 22.02
CA GLU A 433 -26.07 -13.27 20.83
C GLU A 433 -26.49 -11.83 20.58
N ARG A 434 -26.74 -11.48 19.31
CA ARG A 434 -27.42 -10.25 18.92
C ARG A 434 -28.95 -10.45 18.91
N LEU A 435 -29.69 -9.40 19.27
CA LEU A 435 -31.15 -9.38 19.35
C LEU A 435 -31.81 -8.76 18.10
#